data_AF-A0AAV2Z1V7-F1
#
_entry.id   AF-A0AAV2Z1V7-F1
#
_cell.length_a   1.000
_cell.length_b   1.000
_cell.length_c   1.000
_cell.angle_alpha   90.00
_cell.angle_beta   90.00
_cell.angle_gamma   90.00
#
_symmetry.space_group_name_H-M   'P 1'
#
loop_
_entity.id
_entity.type
_entity.pdbx_description
1 polymer ?
#
loop_
_entity_poly.entity_id
_entity_poly.type
_entity_poly.pdbx_seq_one_letter_code
_entity_poly.pdbx_strand_id
1 'polypeptide(L)'
;MSVFQRILQEQIRQVRVPTAKQLKLEIEPFDGKELCKGLGASFLTWGKRCVRALGFAEIASGSQWSEELRMECLARHPDGQARKYFQSQVG
;
A
#
# COMPACT_ATOMS: atom_id res chain seq x y z
N MET A 1 24.12 -7.46 -27.95
CA MET A 1 23.18 -7.45 -26.80
C MET A 1 22.03 -8.40 -27.08
N SER A 2 21.74 -9.30 -26.14
CA SER A 2 20.74 -10.38 -26.27
C SER A 2 19.30 -9.86 -26.19
N VAL A 3 18.35 -10.56 -26.82
CA VAL A 3 16.90 -10.30 -26.72
C VAL A 3 16.44 -10.38 -25.26
N PHE A 4 16.97 -11.33 -24.49
CA PHE A 4 16.73 -11.42 -23.04
C PHE A 4 17.13 -10.15 -22.29
N GLN A 5 18.24 -9.55 -22.71
CA GLN A 5 18.78 -8.34 -22.09
C GLN A 5 17.92 -7.10 -22.42
N ARG A 6 17.29 -7.08 -23.60
CA ARG A 6 16.30 -6.04 -23.97
C ARG A 6 14.99 -6.21 -23.21
N ILE A 7 14.50 -7.44 -23.08
CA ILE A 7 13.27 -7.74 -22.32
C ILE A 7 13.45 -7.34 -20.85
N LEU A 8 14.59 -7.71 -20.24
CA LEU A 8 14.91 -7.29 -18.88
C LEU A 8 15.07 -5.76 -18.77
N GLN A 9 15.74 -5.11 -19.71
CA GLN A 9 15.85 -3.64 -19.70
C GLN A 9 14.51 -2.94 -19.89
N GLU A 10 13.59 -3.47 -20.71
CA GLU A 10 12.24 -2.94 -20.88
C GLU A 10 11.38 -3.16 -19.63
N GLN A 11 11.45 -4.34 -19.00
CA GLN A 11 10.78 -4.58 -17.72
C GLN A 11 11.32 -3.67 -16.61
N ILE A 12 12.63 -3.49 -16.52
CA ILE A 12 13.27 -2.57 -15.55
C ILE A 12 12.90 -1.11 -15.84
N ARG A 13 12.78 -0.71 -17.12
CA ARG A 13 12.31 0.63 -17.52
C ARG A 13 10.82 0.86 -17.23
N GLN A 14 10.01 -0.19 -17.12
CA GLN A 14 8.59 -0.10 -16.79
C GLN A 14 8.32 0.01 -15.29
N VAL A 15 9.33 -0.17 -14.42
CA VAL A 15 9.21 0.14 -12.99
C VAL A 15 9.20 1.66 -12.81
N ARG A 16 8.05 2.28 -13.08
CA ARG A 16 7.83 3.69 -12.79
C ARG A 16 7.62 3.83 -11.30
N VAL A 17 8.56 4.49 -10.62
CA VAL A 17 8.39 4.86 -9.22
C VAL A 17 7.35 5.98 -9.15
N PRO A 18 6.22 5.78 -8.46
CA PRO A 18 5.21 6.82 -8.31
C PRO A 18 5.75 7.97 -7.48
N THR A 19 5.34 9.18 -7.81
CA THR A 19 5.66 10.39 -7.02
C THR A 19 5.04 10.31 -5.62
N ALA A 20 5.58 11.05 -4.66
CA ALA A 20 5.03 11.13 -3.30
C ALA A 20 3.53 11.48 -3.28
N LYS A 21 3.08 12.32 -4.23
CA LYS A 21 1.65 12.67 -4.39
C LYS A 21 0.81 11.48 -4.84
N GLN A 22 1.33 10.63 -5.73
CA GLN A 22 0.65 9.41 -6.19
C GLN A 22 0.64 8.30 -5.13
N LEU A 23 1.62 8.30 -4.21
CA LEU A 23 1.67 7.38 -3.07
C LEU A 23 0.74 7.75 -1.91
N LYS A 24 0.08 8.92 -1.96
CA LYS A 24 -0.82 9.36 -0.91
C LYS A 24 -2.21 8.75 -1.13
N LEU A 25 -2.63 7.85 -0.24
CA LEU A 25 -4.01 7.36 -0.24
C LEU A 25 -4.86 8.29 0.61
N GLU A 26 -5.96 8.79 0.04
CA GLU A 26 -6.97 9.57 0.75
C GLU A 26 -7.89 8.61 1.54
N ILE A 27 -7.33 7.98 2.57
CA ILE A 27 -8.04 7.11 3.51
C ILE A 27 -7.79 7.56 4.94
N GLU A 28 -8.80 7.43 5.80
CA GLU A 28 -8.63 7.65 7.23
C GLU A 28 -7.63 6.65 7.83
N PRO A 29 -6.73 7.10 8.72
CA PRO A 29 -5.80 6.20 9.40
C PRO A 29 -6.54 5.13 10.23
N PHE A 30 -5.92 3.96 10.36
CA PHE A 30 -6.45 2.91 11.23
C PHE A 30 -5.74 2.95 12.58
N ASP A 31 -6.46 3.35 13.63
CA ASP A 31 -5.91 3.45 14.98
C ASP A 31 -6.10 2.17 15.81
N GLY A 32 -6.83 1.19 15.28
CA GLY A 32 -7.10 -0.08 15.95
C GLY A 32 -8.05 0.02 17.14
N LYS A 33 -8.74 1.16 17.34
CA LYS A 33 -9.69 1.31 18.45
C LYS A 33 -11.02 0.63 18.12
N GLU A 34 -11.53 -0.11 19.09
CA GLU A 34 -12.90 -0.62 19.03
C GLU A 34 -13.86 0.47 19.49
N LEU A 35 -14.85 0.80 18.65
CA LEU A 35 -15.96 1.68 19.04
C LEU A 35 -16.89 0.99 20.04
N CYS A 36 -17.08 -0.32 19.87
CA CYS A 36 -17.86 -1.17 20.76
C CYS A 36 -16.98 -2.36 21.17
N LYS A 37 -16.72 -2.48 22.47
CA LYS A 37 -15.84 -3.52 23.01
C LYS A 37 -16.34 -4.92 22.63
N GLY A 38 -15.46 -5.73 22.05
CA GLY A 38 -15.74 -7.11 21.64
C GLY A 38 -16.26 -7.26 20.21
N LEU A 39 -16.50 -6.16 19.48
CA LEU A 39 -16.90 -6.21 18.06
C LEU A 39 -15.72 -6.08 17.09
N GLY A 40 -14.51 -5.86 17.58
CA GLY A 40 -13.34 -5.61 16.76
C GLY A 40 -13.29 -4.17 16.21
N ALA A 41 -12.10 -3.74 15.81
CA ALA A 41 -11.83 -2.36 15.38
C ALA A 41 -12.32 -2.03 13.96
N SER A 42 -13.30 -2.74 13.40
CA SER A 42 -13.74 -2.59 12.00
C SER A 42 -12.61 -2.73 10.96
N PHE A 43 -11.54 -3.48 11.30
CA PHE A 43 -10.35 -3.65 10.44
C PHE A 43 -10.69 -4.14 9.03
N LEU A 44 -11.62 -5.10 8.90
CA LEU A 44 -12.03 -5.62 7.58
C LEU A 44 -12.64 -4.53 6.69
N THR A 45 -13.48 -3.66 7.27
CA THR A 45 -14.11 -2.55 6.55
C THR A 45 -13.05 -1.54 6.12
N TRP A 46 -12.12 -1.21 7.02
CA TRP A 46 -11.01 -0.32 6.72
C TRP A 46 -10.08 -0.92 5.64
N GLY A 47 -9.68 -2.18 5.78
CA GLY A 47 -8.81 -2.88 4.84
C GLY A 47 -9.38 -2.93 3.43
N LYS A 48 -10.69 -3.18 3.28
CA LYS A 48 -11.39 -3.09 1.97
C LYS A 48 -11.30 -1.70 1.35
N ARG A 49 -11.42 -0.63 2.15
CA ARG A 49 -11.26 0.76 1.67
C ARG A 49 -9.82 1.03 1.26
N CYS A 50 -8.85 0.55 2.04
CA CYS A 50 -7.43 0.69 1.75
C CYS A 50 -7.05 0.01 0.41
N VAL A 51 -7.46 -1.24 0.21
CA VAL A 51 -7.20 -1.97 -1.05
C VAL A 51 -7.82 -1.26 -2.25
N ARG A 52 -9.04 -0.72 -2.11
CA ARG A 52 -9.67 0.06 -3.17
C ARG A 52 -8.89 1.35 -3.48
N ALA A 53 -8.45 2.07 -2.45
CA ALA A 53 -7.66 3.29 -2.63
C ALA A 53 -6.30 3.01 -3.28
N LEU A 54 -5.63 1.92 -2.90
CA LEU A 54 -4.41 1.44 -3.57
C LEU A 54 -4.64 1.23 -5.07
N GLY A 55 -5.71 0.52 -5.44
CA GLY A 55 -6.04 0.29 -6.85
C GLY A 55 -6.26 1.59 -7.64
N PHE A 56 -6.95 2.59 -7.05
CA PHE A 56 -7.09 3.90 -7.68
C PHE A 56 -5.78 4.65 -7.80
N ALA A 57 -4.88 4.56 -6.82
CA ALA A 57 -3.57 5.18 -6.87
C ALA A 57 -2.68 4.55 -7.94
N GLU A 58 -2.72 3.23 -8.10
CA GLU A 58 -2.04 2.51 -9.19
C GLU A 58 -2.53 2.98 -10.57
N ILE A 59 -3.86 3.02 -10.76
CA ILE A 59 -4.48 3.50 -12.01
C ILE A 59 -4.05 4.94 -12.29
N ALA A 60 -4.13 5.84 -11.30
CA ALA A 60 -3.76 7.25 -11.43
C ALA A 60 -2.24 7.43 -11.66
N SER A 61 -1.41 6.51 -11.19
CA SER A 61 0.02 6.51 -11.44
C SER A 61 0.39 6.04 -12.85
N GLY A 62 -0.53 5.36 -13.54
CA GLY A 62 -0.28 4.74 -14.84
C GLY A 62 0.79 3.64 -14.78
N SER A 63 0.95 3.01 -13.60
CA SER A 63 1.96 1.99 -13.36
C SER A 63 1.42 0.93 -12.40
N GLN A 64 1.79 -0.32 -12.63
CA GLN A 64 1.54 -1.39 -11.68
C GLN A 64 2.59 -1.30 -10.58
N TRP A 65 2.16 -1.24 -9.31
CA TRP A 65 3.11 -1.14 -8.21
C TRP A 65 3.64 -2.54 -7.86
N SER A 66 4.89 -2.59 -7.36
CA SER A 66 5.43 -3.82 -6.79
C SER A 66 4.74 -4.13 -5.45
N GLU A 67 4.86 -5.36 -4.98
CA GLU A 67 4.32 -5.74 -3.67
C GLU A 67 4.96 -4.92 -2.55
N GLU A 68 6.28 -4.69 -2.61
CA GLU A 68 7.01 -3.88 -1.62
C GLU A 68 6.46 -2.46 -1.57
N LEU A 69 6.15 -1.87 -2.72
CA LEU A 69 5.63 -0.51 -2.80
C LEU A 69 4.20 -0.41 -2.25
N ARG A 70 3.37 -1.44 -2.50
CA ARG A 70 2.03 -1.54 -1.88
C ARG A 70 2.14 -1.70 -0.36
N MET A 71 3.06 -2.54 0.11
CA MET A 71 3.32 -2.76 1.54
C MET A 71 3.82 -1.50 2.23
N GLU A 72 4.73 -0.75 1.60
CA GLU A 72 5.23 0.52 2.11
C GLU A 72 4.13 1.60 2.15
N CYS A 73 3.23 1.63 1.15
CA CYS A 73 2.05 2.49 1.23
C CYS A 73 1.13 2.06 2.38
N LEU A 74 0.82 0.76 2.49
CA LEU A 74 -0.02 0.23 3.55
C LEU A 74 0.54 0.56 4.93
N ALA A 75 1.84 0.39 5.16
CA ALA A 75 2.51 0.64 6.43
C ALA A 75 2.35 2.08 6.96
N ARG A 76 2.09 3.05 6.07
CA ARG A 76 1.90 4.46 6.42
C ARG A 76 0.50 4.78 6.97
N HIS A 77 -0.49 3.92 6.79
CA HIS A 77 -1.88 4.23 7.15
C HIS A 77 -2.36 3.73 8.52
N PRO A 78 -1.85 2.63 9.09
CA PRO A 78 -2.02 2.37 10.51
C PRO A 78 -1.41 3.52 11.33
N ASP A 79 -2.06 3.86 12.42
CA ASP A 79 -1.62 4.89 13.35
C ASP A 79 -1.49 4.33 14.78
N GLY A 80 -0.73 5.04 15.62
CA GLY A 80 -0.56 4.70 17.03
C GLY A 80 -0.14 3.25 17.26
N GLN A 81 -0.94 2.53 18.06
CA GLN A 81 -0.63 1.16 18.45
C GLN A 81 -0.80 0.16 17.29
N ALA A 82 -1.72 0.43 16.36
CA ALA A 82 -1.89 -0.40 15.17
C ALA A 82 -0.65 -0.34 14.27
N ARG A 83 -0.02 0.85 14.15
CA ARG A 83 1.26 0.98 13.43
C ARG A 83 2.37 0.18 14.08
N LYS A 84 2.53 0.29 15.40
CA LYS A 84 3.58 -0.45 16.13
C LYS A 84 3.42 -1.96 15.97
N TYR A 85 2.18 -2.45 16.08
CA TYR A 85 1.88 -3.86 15.85
C TYR A 85 2.19 -4.26 14.41
N PHE A 86 1.77 -3.48 13.42
CA PHE A 86 2.06 -3.77 12.01
C PHE A 86 3.57 -3.85 11.75
N GLN A 87 4.34 -2.87 12.23
CA GLN A 87 5.79 -2.85 12.07
C GLN A 87 6.49 -4.04 12.75
N SER A 88 5.97 -4.56 13.86
CA SER A 88 6.55 -5.73 14.52
C SER A 88 6.24 -7.06 13.82
N GLN A 89 5.34 -7.07 12.82
CA GLN A 89 5.03 -8.25 12.02
C GLN A 89 5.76 -8.26 10.66
N VAL A 90 6.29 -7.11 10.24
CA VAL A 90 6.98 -6.93 8.95
C VAL A 90 8.53 -6.95 9.16
N GLY A 91 8.98 -7.20 10.39
CA GLY A 91 10.39 -7.33 10.78
C GLY A 91 10.86 -8.78 10.82
#